data_AF-A0A9K3KQT8-F1
#
_entry.id   AF-A0A9K3KQT8-F1
#
_cell.length_a   1.000
_cell.length_b   1.000
_cell.length_c   1.000
_cell.angle_alpha   90.00
_cell.angle_beta   90.00
_cell.angle_gamma   90.00
#
_symmetry.space_group_name_H-M   'P 1'
#
loop_
_entity.id
_entity.type
_entity.pdbx_description
1 polymer ?
#
loop_
_entity_poly.entity_id
_entity_poly.type
_entity_poly.pdbx_seq_one_letter_code
_entity_poly.pdbx_strand_id
1 'polypeptide(L)'
;MPDHADEDSNFDAEEAVRVIRTNTISKKSRDVYDGSIAQMLKWFYDNKRHLLTEQFIQDGITYGFAKADIRRFLADAPSNAPVKFEDFNVQDFMEWIVFVRKEDGSAPTYSTYNCRRAGLFNLFRDYKQDIAPLQSELKTHFRGLQRTKTQALANGEGRVKIGKDALEFALSPEEIRGVIDEIEKRAMTAGTVTRDGLEAMINGCLENSSLYQLVLALKNSPTPAIQQEETLTGDEAGTMTPMWGSHIWGGRIHPVPQDFTLPNSCSQIAWQYWMCGDRQKRYPPLRNLSRDDMPSTNMRKRLSDLRYLMQLVEKRVEEQGKWIANPSIEQSNEMFEVGKDVLDISDVSEKGRKRRGLQMKWTSMVTQVRNKRKSHRTS
;
A
#
# COMPACT_ATOMS: atom_id res chain seq x y z
N MET A 1 53.17 -33.28 6.72
CA MET A 1 52.76 -32.00 7.31
C MET A 1 52.05 -31.12 6.27
N PRO A 2 50.82 -31.48 5.85
CA PRO A 2 49.82 -30.48 5.47
C PRO A 2 49.06 -29.99 6.70
N ASP A 3 48.07 -29.14 6.45
CA ASP A 3 46.87 -28.89 7.27
C ASP A 3 47.02 -27.98 8.52
N HIS A 4 46.82 -26.67 8.28
CA HIS A 4 46.54 -25.63 9.28
C HIS A 4 45.92 -24.37 8.61
N ALA A 5 45.21 -24.55 7.49
CA ALA A 5 44.76 -23.43 6.63
C ALA A 5 43.23 -23.30 6.49
N ASP A 6 42.46 -24.34 6.83
CA ASP A 6 41.03 -24.42 6.49
C ASP A 6 40.10 -23.91 7.61
N GLU A 7 40.58 -23.72 8.84
CA GLU A 7 39.76 -23.29 9.99
C GLU A 7 39.34 -21.81 9.91
N ASP A 8 40.27 -20.89 9.64
CA ASP A 8 39.98 -19.45 9.51
C ASP A 8 39.00 -19.16 8.36
N SER A 9 39.14 -19.90 7.24
CA SER A 9 38.27 -19.84 6.07
C SER A 9 36.81 -20.18 6.40
N ASN A 10 36.60 -21.21 7.21
CA ASN A 10 35.27 -21.66 7.60
C ASN A 10 34.60 -20.70 8.59
N PHE A 11 35.37 -20.00 9.44
CA PHE A 11 34.83 -19.02 10.39
C PHE A 11 34.21 -17.79 9.70
N ASP A 12 34.89 -17.23 8.68
CA ASP A 12 34.36 -16.11 7.88
C ASP A 12 33.10 -16.52 7.10
N ALA A 13 33.08 -17.72 6.53
CA ALA A 13 31.91 -18.26 5.85
C ALA A 13 30.70 -18.46 6.80
N GLU A 14 30.92 -18.96 8.03
CA GLU A 14 29.86 -19.06 9.04
C GLU A 14 29.33 -17.70 9.46
N GLU A 15 30.20 -16.72 9.74
CA GLU A 15 29.77 -15.39 10.18
C GLU A 15 29.08 -14.61 9.06
N ALA A 16 29.54 -14.72 7.81
CA ALA A 16 28.83 -14.19 6.65
C ALA A 16 27.40 -14.78 6.54
N VAL A 17 27.23 -16.09 6.77
CA VAL A 17 25.90 -16.74 6.79
C VAL A 17 25.05 -16.27 7.98
N ARG A 18 25.64 -16.02 9.15
CA ARG A 18 24.95 -15.44 10.32
C ARG A 18 24.50 -14.00 10.05
N VAL A 19 25.34 -13.17 9.44
CA VAL A 19 25.02 -11.79 9.02
C VAL A 19 23.93 -11.77 7.94
N ILE A 20 23.94 -12.68 6.97
CA ILE A 20 22.87 -12.81 5.97
C ILE A 20 21.54 -13.22 6.62
N ARG A 21 21.56 -14.18 7.56
CA ARG A 21 20.36 -14.63 8.29
C ARG A 21 19.77 -13.51 9.15
N THR A 22 20.58 -12.80 9.95
CA THR A 22 20.11 -11.71 10.81
C THR A 22 19.53 -10.53 10.03
N ASN A 23 20.11 -10.18 8.86
CA ASN A 23 19.58 -9.14 7.97
C ASN A 23 18.24 -9.49 7.27
N THR A 24 17.68 -10.69 7.48
CA THR A 24 16.38 -11.08 6.91
C THR A 24 15.20 -10.31 7.55
N ILE A 25 15.40 -9.67 8.72
CA ILE A 25 14.34 -8.99 9.48
C ILE A 25 14.78 -7.54 9.77
N SER A 26 13.94 -6.55 9.44
CA SER A 26 14.25 -5.16 9.86
C SER A 26 14.21 -5.02 11.38
N LYS A 27 15.11 -4.22 11.98
CA LYS A 27 15.12 -3.97 13.44
C LYS A 27 13.72 -3.58 13.97
N LYS A 28 12.99 -2.73 13.24
CA LYS A 28 11.62 -2.34 13.57
C LYS A 28 10.60 -3.50 13.57
N SER A 29 10.82 -4.51 12.73
CA SER A 29 10.01 -5.75 12.74
C SER A 29 10.40 -6.65 13.92
N ARG A 30 11.70 -6.75 14.21
CA ARG A 30 12.26 -7.46 15.39
C ARG A 30 11.67 -6.90 16.68
N ASP A 31 11.74 -5.58 16.90
CA ASP A 31 11.15 -4.88 18.05
C ASP A 31 9.66 -5.23 18.29
N VAL A 32 8.89 -5.40 17.21
CA VAL A 32 7.45 -5.75 17.25
C VAL A 32 7.25 -7.24 17.56
N TYR A 33 8.07 -8.13 16.99
CA TYR A 33 8.02 -9.56 17.27
C TYR A 33 8.44 -9.86 18.71
N ASP A 34 9.58 -9.36 19.16
CA ASP A 34 10.05 -9.54 20.54
C ASP A 34 9.07 -8.91 21.53
N GLY A 35 8.47 -7.76 21.15
CA GLY A 35 7.42 -7.11 21.93
C GLY A 35 6.09 -7.88 22.00
N SER A 36 5.85 -8.79 21.06
CA SER A 36 4.72 -9.74 21.04
C SER A 36 5.05 -11.01 21.82
N ILE A 37 6.24 -11.59 21.60
CA ILE A 37 6.73 -12.78 22.31
C ILE A 37 6.76 -12.50 23.82
N ALA A 38 7.26 -11.35 24.27
CA ALA A 38 7.27 -11.00 25.69
C ALA A 38 5.86 -10.95 26.32
N GLN A 39 4.82 -10.55 25.55
CA GLN A 39 3.42 -10.59 26.02
C GLN A 39 2.85 -12.02 26.07
N MET A 40 3.33 -12.92 25.23
CA MET A 40 2.96 -14.35 25.24
C MET A 40 3.61 -15.06 26.44
N LEU A 41 4.92 -14.87 26.62
CA LEU A 41 5.69 -15.49 27.70
C LEU A 41 5.23 -15.01 29.09
N LYS A 42 4.89 -13.72 29.25
CA LYS A 42 4.25 -13.23 30.49
C LYS A 42 2.93 -13.97 30.78
N TRP A 43 2.09 -14.12 29.76
CA TRP A 43 0.79 -14.79 29.93
C TRP A 43 0.93 -16.28 30.23
N PHE A 44 1.89 -16.98 29.60
CA PHE A 44 2.23 -18.36 29.96
C PHE A 44 2.75 -18.47 31.40
N TYR A 45 3.55 -17.51 31.89
CA TYR A 45 3.98 -17.54 33.30
C TYR A 45 2.80 -17.38 34.28
N ASP A 46 1.77 -16.62 33.88
CA ASP A 46 0.58 -16.41 34.73
C ASP A 46 -0.45 -17.56 34.61
N ASN A 47 -0.53 -18.25 33.46
CA ASN A 47 -1.65 -19.16 33.14
C ASN A 47 -1.23 -20.59 32.72
N LYS A 48 -0.05 -20.79 32.11
CA LYS A 48 0.42 -22.07 31.53
C LYS A 48 1.90 -22.34 31.82
N ARG A 49 2.29 -22.28 33.11
CA ARG A 49 3.69 -22.43 33.56
C ARG A 49 4.37 -23.71 33.07
N HIS A 50 3.62 -24.80 32.87
CA HIS A 50 4.16 -26.08 32.40
C HIS A 50 4.84 -26.00 31.02
N LEU A 51 4.43 -25.06 30.16
CA LEU A 51 5.01 -24.80 28.84
C LEU A 51 6.35 -24.04 28.90
N LEU A 52 6.69 -23.45 30.05
CA LEU A 52 7.94 -22.69 30.20
C LEU A 52 9.06 -23.60 30.70
N THR A 53 10.30 -23.23 30.38
CA THR A 53 11.48 -23.90 30.95
C THR A 53 11.73 -23.44 32.38
N GLU A 54 12.31 -24.32 33.19
CA GLU A 54 12.61 -24.04 34.60
C GLU A 54 13.56 -22.83 34.74
N GLN A 55 14.56 -22.72 33.85
CA GLN A 55 15.46 -21.58 33.77
C GLN A 55 14.70 -20.25 33.57
N PHE A 56 13.79 -20.19 32.60
CA PHE A 56 13.02 -18.97 32.33
C PHE A 56 12.03 -18.62 33.46
N ILE A 57 11.49 -19.63 34.13
CA ILE A 57 10.69 -19.46 35.37
C ILE A 57 11.56 -18.85 36.48
N GLN A 58 12.77 -19.37 36.69
CA GLN A 58 13.69 -18.97 37.75
C GLN A 58 14.29 -17.57 37.52
N ASP A 59 14.70 -17.25 36.30
CA ASP A 59 15.18 -15.91 35.93
C ASP A 59 14.05 -14.87 36.07
N GLY A 60 12.83 -15.19 35.63
CA GLY A 60 11.70 -14.26 35.78
C GLY A 60 11.19 -14.12 37.22
N ILE A 61 11.48 -15.07 38.12
CA ILE A 61 11.34 -14.88 39.58
C ILE A 61 12.43 -13.94 40.13
N THR A 62 13.66 -14.04 39.59
CA THR A 62 14.84 -13.30 40.07
C THR A 62 14.86 -11.84 39.61
N TYR A 63 14.54 -11.58 38.35
CA TYR A 63 14.60 -10.25 37.72
C TYR A 63 13.22 -9.63 37.43
N GLY A 64 12.15 -10.43 37.54
CA GLY A 64 10.78 -10.03 37.20
C GLY A 64 10.45 -10.17 35.72
N PHE A 65 9.16 -10.32 35.41
CA PHE A 65 8.65 -10.47 34.04
C PHE A 65 8.30 -9.12 33.39
N ALA A 66 9.13 -8.09 33.54
CA ALA A 66 8.96 -6.86 32.78
C ALA A 66 9.39 -7.05 31.31
N LYS A 67 8.85 -6.20 30.43
CA LYS A 67 9.01 -6.35 28.97
C LYS A 67 10.46 -6.15 28.51
N ALA A 68 11.30 -5.48 29.30
CA ALA A 68 12.72 -5.31 29.02
C ALA A 68 13.51 -6.58 29.30
N ASP A 69 13.21 -7.27 30.40
CA ASP A 69 13.97 -8.39 30.93
C ASP A 69 13.70 -9.65 30.11
N ILE A 70 12.44 -9.89 29.74
CA ILE A 70 12.08 -10.96 28.79
C ILE A 70 12.75 -10.72 27.42
N ARG A 71 12.89 -9.45 26.99
CA ARG A 71 13.61 -9.12 25.75
C ARG A 71 15.12 -9.32 25.85
N ARG A 72 15.71 -9.12 27.04
CA ARG A 72 17.12 -9.42 27.31
C ARG A 72 17.36 -10.93 27.26
N PHE A 73 16.50 -11.72 27.90
CA PHE A 73 16.55 -13.19 27.83
C PHE A 73 16.43 -13.71 26.38
N LEU A 74 15.53 -13.13 25.58
CA LEU A 74 15.38 -13.46 24.15
C LEU A 74 16.57 -13.05 23.26
N ALA A 75 17.57 -12.32 23.79
CA ALA A 75 18.79 -11.99 23.05
C ALA A 75 19.81 -13.14 23.03
N ASP A 76 19.72 -14.09 23.97
CA ASP A 76 20.64 -15.23 24.09
C ASP A 76 20.32 -16.39 23.10
N ALA A 77 19.23 -16.26 22.32
CA ALA A 77 18.80 -17.26 21.35
C ALA A 77 19.92 -17.61 20.34
N PRO A 78 20.18 -18.90 20.05
CA PRO A 78 19.33 -20.07 20.32
C PRO A 78 19.49 -20.70 21.71
N SER A 79 20.41 -20.21 22.55
CA SER A 79 20.59 -20.70 23.91
C SER A 79 19.47 -20.20 24.82
N ASN A 80 19.24 -20.89 25.95
CA ASN A 80 18.24 -20.54 26.95
C ASN A 80 16.82 -20.43 26.35
N ALA A 81 16.24 -21.57 25.95
CA ALA A 81 14.87 -21.63 25.45
C ALA A 81 13.87 -21.14 26.53
N PRO A 82 12.95 -20.20 26.24
CA PRO A 82 11.94 -19.75 27.21
C PRO A 82 10.74 -20.69 27.31
N VAL A 83 10.54 -21.53 26.30
CA VAL A 83 9.38 -22.42 26.11
C VAL A 83 9.90 -23.83 25.81
N LYS A 84 9.23 -24.84 26.35
CA LYS A 84 9.37 -26.23 25.92
C LYS A 84 8.66 -26.39 24.58
N PHE A 85 9.42 -26.33 23.50
CA PHE A 85 8.87 -26.36 22.13
C PHE A 85 8.21 -27.70 21.77
N GLU A 86 8.49 -28.76 22.51
CA GLU A 86 7.87 -30.09 22.41
C GLU A 86 6.45 -30.15 23.01
N ASP A 87 6.20 -29.44 24.13
CA ASP A 87 4.88 -29.36 24.78
C ASP A 87 3.95 -28.34 24.08
N PHE A 88 4.52 -27.38 23.34
CA PHE A 88 3.81 -26.25 22.74
C PHE A 88 2.93 -26.67 21.55
N ASN A 89 1.63 -26.41 21.64
CA ASN A 89 0.66 -26.66 20.57
C ASN A 89 -0.03 -25.36 20.09
N VAL A 90 -0.85 -25.46 19.03
CA VAL A 90 -1.56 -24.29 18.47
C VAL A 90 -2.67 -23.77 19.38
N GLN A 91 -3.32 -24.64 20.15
CA GLN A 91 -4.41 -24.25 21.06
C GLN A 91 -3.89 -23.32 22.17
N ASP A 92 -2.69 -23.55 22.73
CA ASP A 92 -2.04 -22.63 23.68
C ASP A 92 -1.83 -21.23 23.11
N PHE A 93 -1.38 -21.16 21.86
CA PHE A 93 -1.21 -19.90 21.15
C PHE A 93 -2.54 -19.21 20.89
N MET A 94 -3.56 -19.98 20.50
CA MET A 94 -4.88 -19.44 20.17
C MET A 94 -5.63 -18.94 21.40
N GLU A 95 -5.50 -19.59 22.56
CA GLU A 95 -6.01 -19.08 23.84
C GLU A 95 -5.37 -17.74 24.20
N TRP A 96 -4.04 -17.60 24.07
CA TRP A 96 -3.38 -16.31 24.29
C TRP A 96 -3.86 -15.22 23.29
N ILE A 97 -3.99 -15.57 22.01
CA ILE A 97 -4.53 -14.67 20.97
C ILE A 97 -5.95 -14.19 21.31
N VAL A 98 -6.79 -15.07 21.85
CA VAL A 98 -8.18 -14.80 22.26
C VAL A 98 -8.26 -14.12 23.64
N PHE A 99 -7.28 -14.28 24.53
CA PHE A 99 -7.21 -13.58 25.81
C PHE A 99 -6.91 -12.08 25.65
N VAL A 100 -5.89 -11.71 24.87
CA VAL A 100 -5.35 -10.34 24.91
C VAL A 100 -6.33 -9.31 24.30
N ARG A 101 -6.56 -8.22 25.03
CA ARG A 101 -7.30 -7.01 24.60
C ARG A 101 -6.35 -5.84 24.29
N LYS A 102 -6.89 -4.71 23.84
CA LYS A 102 -6.21 -3.41 23.93
C LYS A 102 -6.53 -2.72 25.26
N GLU A 103 -5.92 -1.56 25.49
CA GLU A 103 -6.21 -0.65 26.61
C GLU A 103 -7.68 -0.22 26.66
N ASP A 104 -8.34 -0.10 25.51
CA ASP A 104 -9.79 0.18 25.37
C ASP A 104 -10.71 -1.02 25.70
N GLY A 105 -10.16 -2.11 26.23
CA GLY A 105 -10.89 -3.34 26.57
C GLY A 105 -11.36 -4.18 25.38
N SER A 106 -11.22 -3.70 24.13
CA SER A 106 -11.72 -4.40 22.94
C SER A 106 -10.66 -5.29 22.27
N ALA A 107 -11.09 -6.11 21.31
CA ALA A 107 -10.20 -7.00 20.57
C ALA A 107 -9.17 -6.24 19.70
N PRO A 108 -7.93 -6.75 19.54
CA PRO A 108 -6.96 -6.26 18.55
C PRO A 108 -7.47 -6.38 17.10
N THR A 109 -6.83 -5.72 16.12
CA THR A 109 -7.14 -5.92 14.68
C THR A 109 -6.66 -7.28 14.16
N TYR A 110 -7.16 -7.76 13.01
CA TYR A 110 -6.59 -8.99 12.41
C TYR A 110 -5.16 -8.74 11.94
N SER A 111 -4.87 -7.54 11.44
CA SER A 111 -3.50 -7.06 11.19
C SER A 111 -2.59 -7.15 12.42
N THR A 112 -3.10 -6.92 13.64
CA THR A 112 -2.35 -7.14 14.89
C THR A 112 -2.13 -8.62 15.19
N TYR A 113 -3.16 -9.47 15.04
CA TYR A 113 -3.01 -10.92 15.23
C TYR A 113 -1.98 -11.52 14.26
N ASN A 114 -1.96 -11.08 12.99
CA ASN A 114 -0.97 -11.51 12.01
C ASN A 114 0.46 -11.11 12.41
N CYS A 115 0.67 -9.94 13.01
CA CYS A 115 1.98 -9.58 13.58
C CYS A 115 2.39 -10.49 14.75
N ARG A 116 1.44 -10.95 15.58
CA ARG A 116 1.72 -11.91 16.65
C ARG A 116 2.09 -13.30 16.13
N ARG A 117 1.38 -13.78 15.11
CA ARG A 117 1.72 -15.03 14.40
C ARG A 117 3.10 -14.95 13.76
N ALA A 118 3.45 -13.83 13.13
CA ALA A 118 4.81 -13.60 12.63
C ALA A 118 5.87 -13.61 13.76
N GLY A 119 5.51 -13.14 14.96
CA GLY A 119 6.32 -13.28 16.17
C GLY A 119 6.53 -14.73 16.60
N LEU A 120 5.51 -15.59 16.56
CA LEU A 120 5.65 -17.02 16.85
C LEU A 120 6.58 -17.74 15.86
N PHE A 121 6.39 -17.49 14.55
CA PHE A 121 7.28 -18.00 13.51
C PHE A 121 8.72 -17.47 13.66
N ASN A 122 8.89 -16.28 14.25
CA ASN A 122 10.21 -15.77 14.59
C ASN A 122 10.84 -16.52 15.77
N LEU A 123 10.08 -16.74 16.85
CA LEU A 123 10.54 -17.47 18.04
C LEU A 123 11.06 -18.87 17.69
N PHE A 124 10.27 -19.66 16.96
CA PHE A 124 10.69 -21.00 16.53
C PHE A 124 11.98 -20.96 15.70
N ARG A 125 12.08 -20.04 14.73
CA ARG A 125 13.29 -19.86 13.91
C ARG A 125 14.52 -19.48 14.73
N ASP A 126 14.39 -18.56 15.67
CA ASP A 126 15.51 -18.06 16.48
C ASP A 126 16.11 -19.16 17.36
N TYR A 127 15.25 -20.03 17.90
CA TYR A 127 15.62 -21.21 18.69
C TYR A 127 15.86 -22.47 17.83
N LYS A 128 15.95 -22.32 16.50
CA LYS A 128 16.23 -23.39 15.52
C LYS A 128 15.21 -24.56 15.52
N GLN A 129 13.99 -24.32 16.00
CA GLN A 129 12.92 -25.31 16.10
C GLN A 129 12.08 -25.35 14.82
N ASP A 130 11.61 -26.53 14.44
CA ASP A 130 10.67 -26.64 13.32
C ASP A 130 9.25 -26.28 13.74
N ILE A 131 8.62 -25.39 12.97
CA ILE A 131 7.23 -24.98 13.15
C ILE A 131 6.29 -25.65 12.12
N ALA A 132 6.83 -26.39 11.14
CA ALA A 132 6.05 -27.03 10.07
C ALA A 132 4.86 -27.87 10.57
N PRO A 133 4.95 -28.68 11.64
CA PRO A 133 3.81 -29.42 12.18
C PRO A 133 2.61 -28.53 12.55
N LEU A 134 2.89 -27.33 13.09
CA LEU A 134 1.89 -26.39 13.57
C LEU A 134 1.32 -25.48 12.45
N GLN A 135 1.93 -25.42 11.27
CA GLN A 135 1.59 -24.43 10.24
C GLN A 135 0.19 -24.61 9.64
N SER A 136 -0.25 -25.86 9.44
CA SER A 136 -1.54 -26.21 8.85
C SER A 136 -2.69 -25.78 9.75
N GLU A 137 -2.61 -26.12 11.03
CA GLU A 137 -3.55 -25.77 12.08
C GLU A 137 -3.57 -24.26 12.34
N LEU A 138 -2.41 -23.61 12.52
CA LEU A 138 -2.29 -22.14 12.61
C LEU A 138 -2.93 -21.41 11.42
N LYS A 139 -2.78 -21.95 10.19
CA LYS A 139 -3.42 -21.40 8.99
C LYS A 139 -4.95 -21.53 9.05
N THR A 140 -5.48 -22.64 9.55
CA THR A 140 -6.92 -22.88 9.71
C THR A 140 -7.53 -21.96 10.78
N HIS A 141 -6.96 -21.89 11.98
CA HIS A 141 -7.46 -21.00 13.04
C HIS A 141 -7.43 -19.53 12.61
N PHE A 142 -6.37 -19.08 11.93
CA PHE A 142 -6.31 -17.69 11.44
C PHE A 142 -7.33 -17.40 10.32
N ARG A 143 -7.66 -18.37 9.44
CA ARG A 143 -8.74 -18.24 8.45
C ARG A 143 -10.12 -18.12 9.14
N GLY A 144 -10.34 -18.86 10.23
CA GLY A 144 -11.54 -18.71 11.07
C GLY A 144 -11.60 -17.34 11.74
N LEU A 145 -10.53 -16.94 12.42
CA LEU A 145 -10.40 -15.66 13.14
C LEU A 145 -10.56 -14.43 12.22
N GLN A 146 -10.18 -14.56 10.95
CA GLN A 146 -10.48 -13.57 9.92
C GLN A 146 -11.98 -13.52 9.59
N ARG A 147 -12.59 -14.67 9.28
CA ARG A 147 -14.02 -14.77 8.95
C ARG A 147 -14.92 -14.22 10.07
N THR A 148 -14.68 -14.58 11.33
CA THR A 148 -15.44 -14.05 12.48
C THR A 148 -15.42 -12.52 12.54
N LYS A 149 -14.28 -11.89 12.22
CA LYS A 149 -14.15 -10.43 12.20
C LYS A 149 -14.81 -9.77 11.00
N THR A 150 -14.69 -10.38 9.82
CA THR A 150 -15.41 -9.93 8.63
C THR A 150 -16.92 -9.98 8.86
N GLN A 151 -17.41 -11.02 9.52
CA GLN A 151 -18.83 -11.18 9.88
C GLN A 151 -19.29 -10.17 10.95
N ALA A 152 -18.52 -9.96 12.03
CA ALA A 152 -18.82 -8.93 13.03
C ALA A 152 -18.91 -7.53 12.39
N LEU A 153 -17.94 -7.17 11.55
CA LEU A 153 -17.97 -5.89 10.80
C LEU A 153 -19.15 -5.79 9.83
N ALA A 154 -19.54 -6.88 9.17
CA ALA A 154 -20.72 -6.91 8.29
C ALA A 154 -22.03 -6.77 9.08
N ASN A 155 -22.09 -7.29 10.31
CA ASN A 155 -23.19 -7.14 11.24
C ASN A 155 -23.25 -5.73 11.90
N GLY A 156 -22.32 -4.83 11.58
CA GLY A 156 -22.24 -3.47 12.14
C GLY A 156 -21.45 -3.35 13.45
N GLU A 157 -20.83 -4.44 13.94
CA GLU A 157 -20.02 -4.45 15.16
C GLU A 157 -18.62 -3.86 14.94
N GLY A 158 -18.57 -2.55 14.66
CA GLY A 158 -17.33 -1.77 14.65
C GLY A 158 -17.28 -0.66 13.61
N ARG A 159 -16.32 0.25 13.78
CA ARG A 159 -16.04 1.30 12.79
C ARG A 159 -15.29 0.70 11.60
N VAL A 160 -15.92 0.70 10.43
CA VAL A 160 -15.26 0.40 9.15
C VAL A 160 -14.10 1.38 8.94
N LYS A 161 -12.86 0.87 8.88
CA LYS A 161 -11.64 1.68 8.76
C LYS A 161 -11.17 1.76 7.32
N ILE A 162 -11.27 2.93 6.71
CA ILE A 162 -10.66 3.21 5.39
C ILE A 162 -9.13 3.11 5.53
N GLY A 163 -8.50 2.20 4.78
CA GLY A 163 -7.04 2.03 4.79
C GLY A 163 -6.61 0.56 4.68
N LYS A 164 -5.47 0.23 5.30
CA LYS A 164 -4.88 -1.12 5.21
C LYS A 164 -5.79 -2.22 5.77
N ASP A 165 -6.54 -1.92 6.84
CA ASP A 165 -7.45 -2.89 7.46
C ASP A 165 -8.72 -3.14 6.59
N ALA A 166 -9.12 -2.23 5.69
CA ALA A 166 -10.21 -2.47 4.73
C ALA A 166 -9.88 -3.58 3.70
N LEU A 167 -8.58 -3.82 3.44
CA LEU A 167 -8.11 -4.89 2.58
C LEU A 167 -8.05 -6.26 3.30
N GLU A 168 -8.46 -6.36 4.56
CA GLU A 168 -8.61 -7.64 5.27
C GLU A 168 -9.91 -8.38 4.87
N PHE A 169 -10.77 -7.76 4.04
CA PHE A 169 -11.81 -8.39 3.21
C PHE A 169 -11.22 -9.24 2.07
N ALA A 170 -10.24 -10.10 2.38
CA ALA A 170 -9.78 -11.12 1.45
C ALA A 170 -10.85 -12.23 1.38
N LEU A 171 -11.81 -12.05 0.47
CA LEU A 171 -12.71 -13.10 -0.01
C LEU A 171 -11.88 -14.36 -0.28
N SER A 172 -12.34 -15.52 0.20
CA SER A 172 -11.60 -16.76 -0.05
C SER A 172 -11.66 -17.14 -1.54
N PRO A 173 -10.74 -17.98 -2.07
CA PRO A 173 -10.74 -18.33 -3.49
C PRO A 173 -12.06 -18.93 -4.00
N GLU A 174 -12.85 -19.53 -3.12
CA GLU A 174 -14.18 -20.07 -3.41
C GLU A 174 -15.25 -18.96 -3.45
N GLU A 175 -15.16 -17.97 -2.57
CA GLU A 175 -16.01 -16.77 -2.58
C GLU A 175 -15.68 -15.86 -3.78
N ILE A 176 -14.39 -15.71 -4.12
CA ILE A 176 -13.93 -15.03 -5.33
C ILE A 176 -14.44 -15.75 -6.57
N ARG A 177 -14.32 -17.09 -6.63
CA ARG A 177 -14.82 -17.85 -7.78
C ARG A 177 -16.33 -17.73 -7.90
N GLY A 178 -17.11 -17.88 -6.82
CA GLY A 178 -18.56 -17.67 -6.89
C GLY A 178 -18.98 -16.26 -7.33
N VAL A 179 -18.19 -15.23 -6.98
CA VAL A 179 -18.39 -13.85 -7.50
C VAL A 179 -18.01 -13.75 -8.99
N ILE A 180 -16.94 -14.40 -9.44
CA ILE A 180 -16.55 -14.47 -10.85
C ILE A 180 -17.58 -15.25 -11.65
N ASP A 181 -17.99 -16.45 -11.23
CA ASP A 181 -18.98 -17.31 -11.89
C ASP A 181 -20.32 -16.56 -12.08
N GLU A 182 -20.77 -15.81 -11.07
CA GLU A 182 -21.99 -14.99 -11.15
C GLU A 182 -21.80 -13.72 -12.00
N ILE A 183 -20.60 -13.14 -12.06
CA ILE A 183 -20.26 -12.05 -12.99
C ILE A 183 -20.20 -12.57 -14.44
N GLU A 184 -19.59 -13.72 -14.70
CA GLU A 184 -19.48 -14.34 -16.02
C GLU A 184 -20.86 -14.80 -16.53
N LYS A 185 -21.67 -15.40 -15.66
CA LYS A 185 -23.08 -15.71 -15.93
C LYS A 185 -23.90 -14.46 -16.26
N ARG A 186 -23.70 -13.34 -15.55
CA ARG A 186 -24.32 -12.05 -15.87
C ARG A 186 -23.77 -11.46 -17.17
N ALA A 187 -22.48 -11.59 -17.46
CA ALA A 187 -21.86 -11.14 -18.71
C ALA A 187 -22.38 -11.91 -19.93
N MET A 188 -22.52 -13.24 -19.83
CA MET A 188 -23.16 -14.07 -20.86
C MET A 188 -24.65 -13.73 -21.03
N THR A 189 -25.36 -13.41 -19.95
CA THR A 189 -26.76 -12.93 -20.02
C THR A 189 -26.87 -11.52 -20.62
N ALA A 190 -25.81 -10.71 -20.57
CA ALA A 190 -25.77 -9.31 -21.01
C ALA A 190 -24.99 -9.07 -22.32
N GLY A 191 -24.54 -10.12 -23.02
CA GLY A 191 -23.96 -10.02 -24.37
C GLY A 191 -22.65 -9.22 -24.49
N THR A 192 -21.92 -9.02 -23.39
CA THR A 192 -20.72 -8.17 -23.34
C THR A 192 -19.58 -8.86 -22.58
N VAL A 193 -18.28 -8.68 -22.89
CA VAL A 193 -17.64 -7.61 -23.69
C VAL A 193 -16.68 -8.16 -24.74
N THR A 194 -16.92 -7.85 -26.02
CA THR A 194 -15.85 -7.50 -26.97
C THR A 194 -15.97 -6.02 -27.31
N ARG A 195 -14.95 -5.40 -27.91
CA ARG A 195 -15.07 -4.02 -28.42
C ARG A 195 -16.25 -3.91 -29.37
N ASP A 196 -16.30 -4.81 -30.34
CA ASP A 196 -17.25 -4.77 -31.45
C ASP A 196 -18.68 -5.05 -30.96
N GLY A 197 -18.84 -5.89 -29.92
CA GLY A 197 -20.12 -6.09 -29.22
C GLY A 197 -20.58 -4.86 -28.44
N LEU A 198 -19.65 -4.11 -27.83
CA LEU A 198 -19.94 -2.81 -27.20
C LEU A 198 -20.36 -1.76 -28.24
N GLU A 199 -19.64 -1.70 -29.37
CA GLU A 199 -19.90 -0.78 -30.48
C GLU A 199 -21.26 -1.10 -31.14
N ALA A 200 -21.60 -2.39 -31.32
CA ALA A 200 -22.90 -2.85 -31.80
C ALA A 200 -24.04 -2.59 -30.79
N MET A 201 -23.83 -2.82 -29.49
CA MET A 201 -24.85 -2.52 -28.47
C MET A 201 -25.15 -1.02 -28.38
N ILE A 202 -24.13 -0.16 -28.44
CA ILE A 202 -24.34 1.30 -28.43
C ILE A 202 -25.14 1.75 -29.65
N ASN A 203 -24.79 1.27 -30.85
CA ASN A 203 -25.53 1.58 -32.07
C ASN A 203 -26.98 1.05 -32.02
N GLY A 204 -27.18 -0.20 -31.61
CA GLY A 204 -28.52 -0.78 -31.44
C GLY A 204 -29.38 -0.06 -30.39
N CYS A 205 -28.80 0.43 -29.30
CA CYS A 205 -29.51 1.26 -28.32
C CYS A 205 -29.88 2.64 -28.88
N LEU A 206 -29.09 3.21 -29.79
CA LEU A 206 -29.40 4.47 -30.47
C LEU A 206 -30.51 4.29 -31.51
N GLU A 207 -30.42 3.25 -32.34
CA GLU A 207 -31.42 2.90 -33.37
C GLU A 207 -32.81 2.60 -32.78
N ASN A 208 -32.87 1.86 -31.66
CA ASN A 208 -34.13 1.56 -30.96
C ASN A 208 -34.66 2.74 -30.12
N SER A 209 -34.00 3.90 -30.14
CA SER A 209 -34.44 5.11 -29.46
C SER A 209 -34.98 6.14 -30.45
N SER A 210 -36.02 6.88 -30.05
CA SER A 210 -36.55 8.01 -30.83
C SER A 210 -35.52 9.12 -31.08
N LEU A 211 -34.37 9.07 -30.40
CA LEU A 211 -33.27 10.01 -30.56
C LEU A 211 -32.62 9.93 -31.94
N TYR A 212 -32.69 8.80 -32.65
CA TYR A 212 -32.13 8.71 -34.01
C TYR A 212 -32.79 9.70 -34.98
N GLN A 213 -34.11 9.90 -34.85
CA GLN A 213 -34.85 10.91 -35.62
C GLN A 213 -34.51 12.34 -35.16
N LEU A 214 -34.28 12.57 -33.87
CA LEU A 214 -33.81 13.87 -33.37
C LEU A 214 -32.38 14.20 -33.84
N VAL A 215 -31.48 13.23 -33.91
CA VAL A 215 -30.11 13.41 -34.43
C VAL A 215 -30.11 13.65 -35.94
N LEU A 216 -31.01 13.01 -36.70
CA LEU A 216 -31.22 13.33 -38.12
C LEU A 216 -31.85 14.73 -38.30
N ALA A 217 -32.83 15.10 -37.49
CA ALA A 217 -33.42 16.44 -37.51
C ALA A 217 -32.38 17.53 -37.18
N LEU A 218 -31.52 17.31 -36.18
CA LEU A 218 -30.42 18.21 -35.81
C LEU A 218 -29.32 18.31 -36.88
N LYS A 219 -29.13 17.29 -37.72
CA LYS A 219 -28.19 17.34 -38.84
C LYS A 219 -28.76 18.02 -40.09
N ASN A 220 -30.09 18.06 -40.25
CA ASN A 220 -30.76 18.48 -41.48
C ASN A 220 -31.62 19.75 -41.34
N SER A 221 -31.64 20.40 -40.18
CA SER A 221 -32.41 21.64 -39.96
C SER A 221 -31.58 22.90 -40.24
N PRO A 222 -32.05 23.82 -41.11
CA PRO A 222 -31.41 25.13 -41.29
C PRO A 222 -31.59 26.03 -40.07
N THR A 223 -30.53 26.70 -39.63
CA THR A 223 -30.51 27.55 -38.43
C THR A 223 -31.39 28.81 -38.55
N PRO A 224 -32.33 29.06 -37.61
CA PRO A 224 -32.90 30.37 -37.35
C PRO A 224 -32.17 31.07 -36.17
N ALA A 225 -32.15 32.40 -36.16
CA ALA A 225 -31.58 33.23 -35.09
C ALA A 225 -32.64 33.72 -34.08
N ILE A 226 -32.29 34.74 -33.28
CA ILE A 226 -33.00 35.38 -32.13
C ILE A 226 -32.53 34.77 -30.79
N GLN A 227 -32.00 35.46 -29.76
CA GLN A 227 -31.65 36.84 -29.38
C GLN A 227 -32.19 37.09 -27.95
N GLN A 228 -31.26 37.48 -27.04
CA GLN A 228 -31.41 38.44 -25.92
C GLN A 228 -32.41 38.10 -24.79
N GLU A 229 -32.20 38.45 -23.52
CA GLU A 229 -31.06 39.06 -22.78
C GLU A 229 -31.10 38.57 -21.30
N GLU A 230 -30.39 39.04 -20.27
CA GLU A 230 -29.49 40.21 -20.01
C GLU A 230 -28.01 39.75 -19.94
N THR A 231 -26.92 40.52 -20.10
CA THR A 231 -26.48 41.92 -19.89
C THR A 231 -26.11 42.37 -18.47
N LEU A 232 -24.80 42.44 -18.19
CA LEU A 232 -24.14 43.61 -17.58
C LEU A 232 -22.62 43.60 -17.83
N THR A 233 -22.21 44.25 -18.93
CA THR A 233 -21.00 45.09 -19.13
C THR A 233 -19.64 44.68 -18.53
N GLY A 234 -18.62 44.56 -19.40
CA GLY A 234 -17.21 44.58 -19.02
C GLY A 234 -16.28 44.00 -20.08
N ASP A 235 -15.79 44.83 -21.00
CA ASP A 235 -14.81 44.42 -22.02
C ASP A 235 -13.42 44.19 -21.39
N GLU A 236 -12.80 43.05 -21.70
CA GLU A 236 -11.42 42.93 -22.23
C GLU A 236 -11.01 41.44 -22.39
N ALA A 237 -9.92 41.17 -23.11
CA ALA A 237 -9.49 39.82 -23.51
C ALA A 237 -8.87 38.98 -22.36
N GLY A 238 -9.66 38.67 -21.33
CA GLY A 238 -9.27 37.84 -20.20
C GLY A 238 -9.37 36.33 -20.46
N THR A 239 -8.28 35.59 -20.24
CA THR A 239 -8.29 34.12 -20.33
C THR A 239 -9.20 33.52 -19.24
N MET A 240 -10.30 32.85 -19.62
CA MET A 240 -11.19 32.17 -18.66
C MET A 240 -10.43 31.10 -17.87
N THR A 241 -10.01 31.48 -16.67
CA THR A 241 -9.28 30.60 -15.76
C THR A 241 -10.28 29.68 -15.05
N PRO A 242 -10.11 28.35 -15.08
CA PRO A 242 -11.03 27.44 -14.40
C PRO A 242 -11.15 27.76 -12.91
N MET A 243 -12.39 27.86 -12.41
CA MET A 243 -12.67 28.22 -11.02
C MET A 243 -12.37 27.02 -10.10
N TRP A 244 -11.12 26.95 -9.64
CA TRP A 244 -10.63 25.93 -8.70
C TRP A 244 -11.31 26.02 -7.33
N GLY A 245 -11.40 24.89 -6.63
CA GLY A 245 -11.99 24.82 -5.30
C GLY A 245 -11.17 25.62 -4.28
N SER A 246 -11.85 26.44 -3.48
CA SER A 246 -11.25 27.14 -2.34
C SER A 246 -11.81 26.55 -1.04
N HIS A 247 -10.90 26.14 -0.15
CA HIS A 247 -11.21 25.50 1.13
C HIS A 247 -10.53 26.29 2.26
N ILE A 248 -11.14 26.36 3.45
CA ILE A 248 -10.56 27.06 4.60
C ILE A 248 -10.21 26.06 5.68
N TRP A 249 -8.94 26.02 6.07
CA TRP A 249 -8.44 25.28 7.23
C TRP A 249 -7.18 25.95 7.78
N GLY A 250 -6.85 25.74 9.06
CA GLY A 250 -5.69 26.38 9.70
C GLY A 250 -5.70 27.92 9.72
N GLY A 251 -6.86 28.55 9.51
CA GLY A 251 -7.01 30.00 9.42
C GLY A 251 -6.56 30.61 8.09
N ARG A 252 -6.37 29.81 7.03
CA ARG A 252 -5.99 30.26 5.69
C ARG A 252 -6.89 29.66 4.62
N ILE A 253 -6.96 30.33 3.46
CA ILE A 253 -7.59 29.81 2.24
C ILE A 253 -6.56 28.92 1.53
N HIS A 254 -6.98 27.72 1.16
CA HIS A 254 -6.17 26.70 0.50
C HIS A 254 -6.91 26.12 -0.72
N PRO A 255 -6.20 25.77 -1.81
CA PRO A 255 -6.77 25.21 -3.03
C PRO A 255 -7.17 23.72 -2.93
N VAL A 256 -7.01 23.11 -1.75
CA VAL A 256 -7.32 21.70 -1.48
C VAL A 256 -7.88 21.52 -0.05
N PRO A 257 -8.77 20.55 0.19
CA PRO A 257 -9.36 20.32 1.52
C PRO A 257 -8.36 19.68 2.50
N GLN A 258 -8.70 19.72 3.80
CA GLN A 258 -7.80 19.30 4.88
C GLN A 258 -7.54 17.77 4.91
N ASP A 259 -8.38 16.97 4.26
CA ASP A 259 -8.23 15.52 4.09
C ASP A 259 -7.47 15.13 2.81
N PHE A 260 -7.02 16.10 2.00
CA PHE A 260 -6.42 15.87 0.69
C PHE A 260 -5.22 14.90 0.72
N THR A 261 -5.27 13.90 -0.16
CA THR A 261 -4.17 12.96 -0.41
C THR A 261 -3.71 12.98 -1.87
N LEU A 262 -2.40 13.08 -2.08
CA LEU A 262 -1.79 12.93 -3.41
C LEU A 262 -2.10 11.53 -4.02
N PRO A 263 -2.34 11.43 -5.33
CA PRO A 263 -2.77 10.20 -5.99
C PRO A 263 -1.77 9.06 -5.82
N ASN A 264 -2.25 7.85 -5.53
CA ASN A 264 -1.43 6.66 -5.23
C ASN A 264 -1.13 5.82 -6.50
N SER A 265 -0.95 6.51 -7.63
CA SER A 265 -0.92 5.98 -9.00
C SER A 265 0.49 5.72 -9.54
N CYS A 266 0.57 5.23 -10.78
CA CYS A 266 1.78 5.27 -11.59
C CYS A 266 2.18 6.71 -11.97
N SER A 267 3.40 6.88 -12.48
CA SER A 267 3.98 8.18 -12.83
C SER A 267 3.20 8.94 -13.91
N GLN A 268 2.71 8.26 -14.95
CA GLN A 268 1.93 8.87 -16.04
C GLN A 268 0.63 9.53 -15.53
N ILE A 269 -0.17 8.80 -14.74
CA ILE A 269 -1.38 9.34 -14.12
C ILE A 269 -1.05 10.48 -13.14
N ALA A 270 0.07 10.37 -12.40
CA ALA A 270 0.51 11.44 -11.52
C ALA A 270 0.93 12.71 -12.30
N TRP A 271 1.42 12.57 -13.53
CA TRP A 271 1.74 13.67 -14.44
C TRP A 271 0.48 14.35 -15.01
N GLN A 272 -0.57 13.58 -15.33
CA GLN A 272 -1.87 14.14 -15.70
C GLN A 272 -2.41 15.05 -14.59
N TYR A 273 -2.37 14.61 -13.32
CA TYR A 273 -2.74 15.47 -12.18
C TYR A 273 -1.78 16.67 -12.00
N TRP A 274 -0.50 16.51 -12.31
CA TRP A 274 0.50 17.59 -12.26
C TRP A 274 0.23 18.71 -13.26
N MET A 275 -0.20 18.36 -14.48
CA MET A 275 -0.43 19.29 -15.59
C MET A 275 -1.87 19.80 -15.70
N CYS A 276 -2.87 18.95 -15.45
CA CYS A 276 -4.29 19.23 -15.71
C CYS A 276 -5.15 19.36 -14.43
N GLY A 277 -4.65 18.93 -13.27
CA GLY A 277 -5.42 18.90 -12.02
C GLY A 277 -6.46 17.78 -11.95
N ASP A 278 -7.49 17.95 -11.11
CA ASP A 278 -8.67 17.09 -11.06
C ASP A 278 -9.92 17.94 -11.35
N ARG A 279 -10.45 17.86 -12.58
CA ARG A 279 -11.62 18.65 -13.00
C ARG A 279 -12.91 18.22 -12.29
N GLN A 280 -13.03 16.97 -11.84
CA GLN A 280 -14.23 16.49 -11.14
C GLN A 280 -14.24 16.99 -9.68
N LYS A 281 -13.07 17.04 -9.03
CA LYS A 281 -12.92 17.53 -7.65
C LYS A 281 -12.51 19.01 -7.54
N ARG A 282 -12.41 19.70 -8.68
CA ARG A 282 -11.95 21.09 -8.84
C ARG A 282 -10.57 21.38 -8.24
N TYR A 283 -9.69 20.38 -8.16
CA TYR A 283 -8.31 20.60 -7.69
C TYR A 283 -7.45 21.17 -8.82
N PRO A 284 -6.66 22.23 -8.58
CA PRO A 284 -5.75 22.77 -9.60
C PRO A 284 -4.62 21.79 -9.95
N PRO A 285 -3.91 22.03 -11.06
CA PRO A 285 -2.69 21.30 -11.42
C PRO A 285 -1.72 21.25 -10.23
N LEU A 286 -1.26 20.05 -9.85
CA LEU A 286 -0.48 19.87 -8.62
C LEU A 286 0.83 20.68 -8.59
N ARG A 287 1.32 21.13 -9.76
CA ARG A 287 2.45 22.06 -9.87
C ARG A 287 2.23 23.38 -9.13
N ASN A 288 0.99 23.87 -9.05
CA ASN A 288 0.62 25.15 -8.44
C ASN A 288 0.55 25.10 -6.89
N LEU A 289 0.59 23.91 -6.27
CA LEU A 289 0.42 23.77 -4.82
C LEU A 289 1.70 24.14 -4.05
N SER A 290 1.56 24.92 -2.98
CA SER A 290 2.63 25.22 -2.03
C SER A 290 2.85 24.09 -1.02
N ARG A 291 3.94 24.19 -0.24
CA ARG A 291 4.14 23.36 0.95
C ARG A 291 3.13 23.67 2.05
N ASP A 292 2.60 24.88 2.10
CA ASP A 292 1.65 25.28 3.14
C ASP A 292 0.25 24.75 2.88
N ASP A 293 -0.10 24.46 1.61
CA ASP A 293 -1.37 23.85 1.19
C ASP A 293 -1.48 22.35 1.52
N MET A 294 -0.48 21.78 2.20
CA MET A 294 -0.43 20.36 2.53
C MET A 294 -0.79 20.13 4.02
N PRO A 295 -1.88 19.39 4.33
CA PRO A 295 -2.44 19.31 5.68
C PRO A 295 -1.57 18.55 6.70
N SER A 296 -0.47 17.93 6.27
CA SER A 296 0.50 17.30 7.18
C SER A 296 1.94 17.40 6.67
N THR A 297 2.88 17.40 7.61
CA THR A 297 4.33 17.35 7.33
C THR A 297 4.72 16.16 6.43
N ASN A 298 3.97 15.06 6.47
CA ASN A 298 4.17 13.91 5.57
C ASN A 298 3.70 14.21 4.14
N MET A 299 2.60 14.95 3.94
CA MET A 299 2.22 15.39 2.59
C MET A 299 3.16 16.46 2.05
N ARG A 300 3.71 17.37 2.88
CA ARG A 300 4.77 18.32 2.46
C ARG A 300 6.01 17.64 1.88
N LYS A 301 6.44 16.55 2.53
CA LYS A 301 7.53 15.70 2.03
C LYS A 301 7.14 15.04 0.70
N ARG A 302 5.98 14.39 0.63
CA ARG A 302 5.49 13.76 -0.61
C ARG A 302 5.29 14.73 -1.78
N LEU A 303 4.80 15.95 -1.55
CA LEU A 303 4.69 16.97 -2.60
C LEU A 303 6.08 17.40 -3.10
N SER A 304 7.05 17.52 -2.20
CA SER A 304 8.45 17.83 -2.57
C SER A 304 9.09 16.66 -3.34
N ASP A 305 8.74 15.42 -3.01
CA ASP A 305 9.17 14.22 -3.75
C ASP A 305 8.53 14.12 -5.13
N LEU A 306 7.23 14.43 -5.24
CA LEU A 306 6.50 14.48 -6.50
C LEU A 306 7.05 15.59 -7.42
N ARG A 307 7.23 16.81 -6.88
CA ARG A 307 7.82 17.94 -7.59
C ARG A 307 9.22 17.60 -8.13
N TYR A 308 10.05 16.92 -7.33
CA TYR A 308 11.36 16.44 -7.80
C TYR A 308 11.25 15.44 -8.97
N LEU A 309 10.22 14.58 -9.01
CA LEU A 309 10.03 13.67 -10.15
C LEU A 309 9.59 14.44 -11.40
N MET A 310 8.58 15.31 -11.24
CA MET A 310 7.95 15.96 -12.38
C MET A 310 8.85 17.04 -13.00
N GLN A 311 9.64 17.77 -12.20
CA GLN A 311 10.64 18.73 -12.71
C GLN A 311 11.71 18.09 -13.61
N LEU A 312 11.95 16.77 -13.50
CA LEU A 312 12.84 16.05 -14.42
C LEU A 312 12.18 15.76 -15.77
N VAL A 313 10.86 15.58 -15.78
CA VAL A 313 10.04 15.42 -16.99
C VAL A 313 9.80 16.78 -17.65
N GLU A 314 9.46 17.82 -16.87
CA GLU A 314 9.32 19.22 -17.33
C GLU A 314 10.56 19.65 -18.12
N LYS A 315 11.74 19.62 -17.51
CA LYS A 315 13.00 20.00 -18.17
C LYS A 315 13.27 19.21 -19.44
N ARG A 316 12.92 17.91 -19.46
CA ARG A 316 13.15 17.04 -20.62
C ARG A 316 12.20 17.29 -21.79
N VAL A 317 11.01 17.80 -21.50
CA VAL A 317 10.01 18.20 -22.49
C VAL A 317 10.30 19.62 -23.01
N GLU A 318 10.79 20.51 -22.15
CA GLU A 318 11.35 21.83 -22.52
C GLU A 318 12.57 21.69 -23.44
N GLU A 319 13.54 20.82 -23.10
CA GLU A 319 14.70 20.48 -23.94
C GLU A 319 14.34 19.96 -25.34
N GLN A 320 13.14 19.39 -25.50
CA GLN A 320 12.63 18.89 -26.78
C GLN A 320 11.66 19.86 -27.48
N GLY A 321 11.46 21.07 -26.93
CA GLY A 321 10.58 22.10 -27.50
C GLY A 321 9.08 21.74 -27.51
N LYS A 322 8.67 20.70 -26.78
CA LYS A 322 7.28 20.18 -26.76
C LYS A 322 6.50 20.60 -25.50
N TRP A 323 6.91 21.68 -24.85
CA TRP A 323 6.26 22.17 -23.64
C TRP A 323 4.94 22.88 -23.95
N ILE A 324 3.86 22.42 -23.31
CA ILE A 324 2.53 23.04 -23.35
C ILE A 324 2.16 23.42 -21.92
N ALA A 325 1.94 24.70 -21.65
CA ALA A 325 1.72 25.20 -20.29
C ALA A 325 0.39 24.74 -19.65
N ASN A 326 -0.66 24.57 -20.46
CA ASN A 326 -2.00 24.13 -20.03
C ASN A 326 -2.56 23.07 -21.01
N PRO A 327 -2.04 21.82 -20.98
CA PRO A 327 -2.39 20.79 -21.95
C PRO A 327 -3.75 20.14 -21.66
N SER A 328 -4.34 19.52 -22.70
CA SER A 328 -5.37 18.48 -22.53
C SER A 328 -4.79 17.24 -21.84
N ILE A 329 -5.65 16.30 -21.44
CA ILE A 329 -5.19 15.02 -20.84
C ILE A 329 -4.39 14.21 -21.88
N GLU A 330 -4.77 14.27 -23.16
CA GLU A 330 -4.08 13.61 -24.28
C GLU A 330 -2.71 14.24 -24.53
N GLN A 331 -2.64 15.56 -24.67
CA GLN A 331 -1.39 16.31 -24.78
C GLN A 331 -0.47 16.09 -23.57
N SER A 332 -1.02 15.99 -22.36
CA SER A 332 -0.26 15.66 -21.16
C SER A 332 0.36 14.25 -21.23
N ASN A 333 -0.34 13.27 -21.83
CA ASN A 333 0.22 11.95 -22.10
C ASN A 333 1.34 12.00 -23.15
N GLU A 334 1.16 12.74 -24.24
CA GLU A 334 2.22 12.92 -25.26
C GLU A 334 3.48 13.56 -24.67
N MET A 335 3.33 14.60 -23.84
CA MET A 335 4.44 15.20 -23.08
C MET A 335 5.11 14.18 -22.15
N PHE A 336 4.35 13.29 -21.50
CA PHE A 336 4.93 12.25 -20.66
C PHE A 336 5.72 11.21 -21.48
N GLU A 337 5.17 10.76 -22.61
CA GLU A 337 5.81 9.81 -23.51
C GLU A 337 7.10 10.37 -24.13
N VAL A 338 7.19 11.69 -24.30
CA VAL A 338 8.38 12.43 -24.71
C VAL A 338 9.43 12.56 -23.61
N GLY A 339 9.03 12.69 -22.33
CA GLY A 339 9.92 12.90 -21.19
C GLY A 339 10.22 11.67 -20.30
N LYS A 340 9.62 10.50 -20.60
CA LYS A 340 9.79 9.26 -19.82
C LYS A 340 11.20 8.66 -19.89
N ASP A 341 12.01 9.06 -20.86
CA ASP A 341 13.39 8.57 -21.05
C ASP A 341 14.32 8.98 -19.89
N VAL A 342 14.11 10.16 -19.31
CA VAL A 342 14.78 10.60 -18.06
C VAL A 342 14.33 9.79 -16.83
N LEU A 343 13.21 9.07 -16.94
CA LEU A 343 12.74 8.10 -15.95
C LEU A 343 13.18 6.66 -16.27
N ASP A 344 14.13 6.45 -17.19
CA ASP A 344 14.68 5.13 -17.52
C ASP A 344 15.14 4.38 -16.26
N ILE A 345 14.46 3.27 -15.99
CA ILE A 345 14.72 2.32 -14.93
C ILE A 345 14.55 0.94 -15.57
N SER A 346 15.57 0.10 -15.42
CA SER A 346 15.55 -1.27 -15.94
C SER A 346 14.30 -2.03 -15.49
N ASP A 347 13.67 -2.71 -16.45
CA ASP A 347 12.63 -3.70 -16.19
C ASP A 347 13.15 -4.94 -15.46
N VAL A 348 14.44 -5.00 -15.11
CA VAL A 348 15.01 -6.01 -14.22
C VAL A 348 15.40 -5.34 -12.90
N SER A 349 14.88 -5.84 -11.80
CA SER A 349 15.31 -5.40 -10.47
C SER A 349 16.70 -5.92 -10.11
N GLU A 350 17.38 -5.26 -9.17
CA GLU A 350 18.64 -5.72 -8.54
C GLU A 350 18.59 -7.18 -8.03
N LYS A 351 17.38 -7.75 -7.83
CA LYS A 351 17.14 -9.14 -7.43
C LYS A 351 16.57 -10.00 -8.57
N GLY A 352 16.96 -9.74 -9.81
CA GLY A 352 16.65 -10.51 -11.03
C GLY A 352 15.17 -10.52 -11.48
N ARG A 353 14.24 -9.97 -10.70
CA ARG A 353 12.80 -10.01 -11.05
C ARG A 353 12.46 -9.04 -12.18
N LYS A 354 11.83 -9.58 -13.23
CA LYS A 354 11.17 -8.82 -14.32
C LYS A 354 10.05 -7.92 -13.76
N ARG A 355 9.96 -6.71 -14.27
CA ARG A 355 9.05 -5.63 -13.89
C ARG A 355 8.39 -5.02 -15.13
N ARG A 356 7.60 -3.98 -14.90
CA ARG A 356 7.06 -3.05 -15.90
C ARG A 356 7.26 -1.64 -15.32
N GLY A 357 8.38 -0.99 -15.60
CA GLY A 357 8.85 0.22 -14.90
C GLY A 357 7.79 1.32 -14.82
N LEU A 358 7.14 1.61 -15.95
CA LEU A 358 6.10 2.64 -16.08
C LEU A 358 4.81 2.35 -15.27
N GLN A 359 4.54 1.08 -14.91
CA GLN A 359 3.41 0.71 -14.04
C GLN A 359 3.76 0.83 -12.54
N MET A 360 5.01 1.17 -12.18
CA MET A 360 5.39 1.40 -10.80
C MET A 360 4.81 2.70 -10.24
N LYS A 361 4.48 2.68 -8.94
CA LYS A 361 4.01 3.87 -8.21
C LYS A 361 5.07 4.97 -8.24
N TRP A 362 4.64 6.22 -8.44
CA TRP A 362 5.56 7.37 -8.56
C TRP A 362 6.45 7.56 -7.31
N THR A 363 5.97 7.17 -6.13
CA THR A 363 6.75 7.18 -4.87
C THR A 363 7.94 6.20 -4.90
N SER A 364 7.76 5.03 -5.52
CA SER A 364 8.84 4.07 -5.78
C SER A 364 9.77 4.57 -6.89
N MET A 365 9.22 5.22 -7.92
CA MET A 365 9.96 5.84 -9.02
C MET A 365 10.96 6.89 -8.49
N VAL A 366 10.51 7.85 -7.67
CA VAL A 366 11.36 8.87 -7.01
C VAL A 366 12.55 8.23 -6.28
N THR A 367 12.27 7.17 -5.51
CA THR A 367 13.29 6.49 -4.70
C THR A 367 14.38 5.88 -5.58
N GLN A 368 14.00 5.24 -6.68
CA GLN A 368 14.96 4.61 -7.59
C GLN A 368 15.71 5.62 -8.47
N VAL A 369 15.06 6.67 -8.97
CA VAL A 369 15.73 7.78 -9.69
C VAL A 369 16.79 8.46 -8.80
N ARG A 370 16.49 8.67 -7.51
CA ARG A 370 17.45 9.20 -6.53
C ARG A 370 18.60 8.23 -6.26
N ASN A 371 18.35 6.93 -6.19
CA ASN A 371 19.40 5.94 -5.99
C ASN A 371 20.31 5.79 -7.22
N LYS A 372 19.76 5.73 -8.45
CA LYS A 372 20.52 5.74 -9.72
C LYS A 372 21.49 6.94 -9.74
N ARG A 373 20.98 8.15 -9.47
CA ARG A 373 21.76 9.40 -9.41
C ARG A 373 22.75 9.52 -8.23
N LYS A 374 22.58 8.75 -7.15
CA LYS A 374 23.60 8.63 -6.10
C LYS A 374 24.76 7.76 -6.57
N SER A 375 24.47 6.61 -7.18
CA SER A 375 25.49 5.70 -7.71
C SER A 375 26.36 6.39 -8.76
N HIS A 376 25.74 7.15 -9.70
CA HIS A 376 26.42 7.97 -10.71
C HIS A 376 27.14 9.24 -10.14
N ARG A 377 27.33 9.32 -8.82
CA ARG A 377 28.13 10.34 -8.12
C ARG A 377 29.16 9.75 -7.15
N THR A 378 29.22 8.42 -7.06
CA THR A 378 30.17 7.64 -6.25
C THR A 378 30.99 6.67 -7.11
N SER A 379 30.78 6.72 -8.42
CA SER A 379 31.66 6.28 -9.50
C SER A 379 31.95 7.50 -10.37
#